data_AF-A0A212D9A2-F1
#
_entry.id   AF-A0A212D9A2-F1
#
_cell.length_a   1.000
_cell.length_b   1.000
_cell.length_c   1.000
_cell.angle_alpha   90.00
_cell.angle_beta   90.00
_cell.angle_gamma   90.00
#
_symmetry.space_group_name_H-M   'P 1'
#
loop_
_entity.id
_entity.type
_entity.pdbx_description
1 polymer ?
#
loop_
_entity_poly.entity_id
_entity_poly.type
_entity_poly.pdbx_seq_one_letter_code
_entity_poly.pdbx_strand_id
1 'polypeptide(L)'
;MVTEMVLVVLLVMVMVLVVMEMMTVMVMMMVVVATQALVLPAGEDEEFTLKLINRPILVLRGLDGFVCHRRGSNQLDTNRSVYDVFHLSFSDGAYQIRGRGGGFWHTGSHGSVYSDGERAEDFLFEFRERGRLAIRARSGKYLRGGASGLLRADADAPAGVALWEY
;
A
#
# COMPACT_ATOMS: atom_id res chain seq x y z
N MET A 1 31.11 4.96 -26.57
CA MET A 1 29.66 4.73 -26.78
C MET A 1 29.26 3.27 -26.58
N VAL A 2 29.90 2.29 -27.22
CA VAL A 2 29.51 0.86 -27.09
C VAL A 2 29.77 0.29 -25.69
N THR A 3 30.91 0.60 -25.07
CA THR A 3 31.28 0.13 -23.72
C THR A 3 30.38 0.66 -22.60
N GLU A 4 29.93 1.91 -22.70
CA GLU A 4 29.01 2.49 -21.71
C GLU A 4 27.60 1.91 -21.81
N MET A 5 27.11 1.64 -23.02
CA MET A 5 25.82 0.96 -23.19
C MET A 5 25.86 -0.48 -22.66
N VAL A 6 26.96 -1.20 -22.84
CA VAL A 6 27.12 -2.56 -22.28
C VAL A 6 27.14 -2.53 -20.75
N LEU A 7 27.78 -1.53 -20.14
CA LEU A 7 27.80 -1.38 -18.68
C LEU A 7 26.42 -1.07 -18.12
N VAL A 8 25.64 -0.20 -18.76
CA VAL A 8 24.27 0.14 -18.34
C VAL A 8 23.35 -1.09 -18.44
N VAL A 9 23.44 -1.86 -19.54
CA VAL A 9 22.64 -3.08 -19.70
C VAL A 9 23.02 -4.14 -18.67
N LEU A 10 24.31 -4.30 -18.38
CA LEU A 10 24.79 -5.22 -17.35
C LEU A 10 24.32 -4.79 -15.95
N LEU A 11 24.37 -3.50 -15.64
CA LEU A 11 23.92 -2.97 -14.35
C LEU A 11 22.40 -3.17 -14.17
N VAL A 12 21.62 -2.96 -15.24
CA VAL A 12 20.17 -3.20 -15.24
C VAL A 12 19.87 -4.69 -15.08
N MET A 13 20.58 -5.57 -15.77
CA MET A 13 20.42 -7.03 -15.59
C MET A 13 20.79 -7.48 -14.18
N VAL A 14 21.87 -6.94 -13.59
CA VAL A 14 22.27 -7.26 -12.22
C VAL A 14 21.24 -6.75 -11.22
N MET A 15 20.69 -5.54 -11.38
CA MET A 15 19.61 -5.04 -10.52
C MET A 15 18.34 -5.89 -10.64
N VAL A 16 17.95 -6.28 -11.86
CA VAL A 16 16.77 -7.15 -12.07
C VAL A 16 16.99 -8.52 -11.41
N LEU A 17 18.19 -9.10 -11.55
CA LEU A 17 18.53 -10.38 -10.93
C LEU A 17 18.50 -10.30 -9.40
N VAL A 18 19.08 -9.23 -8.81
CA VAL A 18 19.06 -9.01 -7.35
C VAL A 18 17.64 -8.80 -6.85
N VAL A 19 16.80 -8.07 -7.58
CA VAL A 19 15.38 -7.90 -7.22
C VAL A 19 14.62 -9.22 -7.31
N MET A 20 14.87 -10.05 -8.33
CA MET A 20 14.26 -11.37 -8.47
C MET A 20 14.71 -12.36 -7.38
N GLU A 21 15.99 -12.36 -7.02
CA GLU A 21 16.54 -13.15 -5.91
C GLU A 21 15.91 -12.72 -4.58
N MET A 22 15.87 -11.42 -4.28
CA MET A 22 15.23 -10.90 -3.06
C MET A 22 13.73 -11.24 -2.99
N MET A 23 13.04 -11.22 -4.13
CA MET A 23 11.61 -11.56 -4.19
C MET A 23 11.39 -13.07 -3.98
N THR A 24 12.27 -13.91 -4.52
CA THR A 24 12.27 -15.36 -4.27
C THR A 24 12.54 -15.67 -2.80
N VAL A 25 13.49 -14.97 -2.17
CA VAL A 25 13.81 -15.14 -0.74
C VAL A 25 12.66 -14.66 0.15
N MET A 26 12.00 -13.55 -0.18
CA MET A 26 10.79 -13.10 0.53
C MET A 26 9.65 -14.12 0.43
N VAL A 27 9.39 -14.65 -0.77
CA VAL A 27 8.37 -15.69 -0.97
C VAL A 27 8.72 -16.95 -0.18
N MET A 28 10.00 -17.33 -0.15
CA MET A 28 10.46 -18.50 0.62
C MET A 28 10.35 -18.28 2.13
N MET A 29 10.66 -17.08 2.64
CA MET A 29 10.45 -16.73 4.06
C MET A 29 8.96 -16.74 4.44
N MET A 30 8.08 -16.20 3.58
CA MET A 30 6.63 -16.26 3.80
C MET A 30 6.10 -17.70 3.83
N VAL A 31 6.60 -18.57 2.94
CA VAL A 31 6.23 -20.00 2.92
C VAL A 31 6.74 -20.74 4.16
N VAL A 32 7.98 -20.47 4.60
CA VAL A 32 8.55 -21.09 5.81
C VAL A 32 7.72 -20.71 7.05
N VAL A 33 7.35 -19.43 7.21
CA VAL A 33 6.53 -18.95 8.33
C VAL A 33 5.13 -19.60 8.33
N ALA A 34 4.51 -19.79 7.16
CA ALA A 34 3.18 -20.42 7.07
C ALA A 34 3.19 -21.92 7.45
N THR A 35 4.30 -22.63 7.23
CA THR A 35 4.40 -24.07 7.53
C THR A 35 4.67 -24.40 9.00
N GLN A 36 4.99 -23.42 9.84
CA GLN A 36 5.36 -23.62 11.25
C GLN A 36 4.31 -23.14 12.26
N ALA A 37 3.08 -22.86 11.82
CA ALA A 37 1.97 -22.51 12.71
C ALA A 37 1.38 -23.75 13.41
N LEU A 38 2.09 -24.29 14.40
CA LEU A 38 1.46 -24.88 15.58
C LEU A 38 1.26 -23.73 16.58
N VAL A 39 0.00 -23.44 16.87
CA VAL A 39 -0.51 -22.30 17.62
C VAL A 39 0.23 -22.08 18.95
N LEU A 40 1.17 -21.13 18.97
CA LEU A 40 1.69 -20.49 20.17
C LEU A 40 1.51 -18.98 20.03
N PRO A 41 1.22 -18.24 21.11
CA PRO A 41 1.20 -16.79 21.07
C PRO A 41 2.58 -16.28 20.66
N ALA A 42 2.63 -15.44 19.61
CA ALA A 42 3.85 -14.76 19.22
C ALA A 42 4.33 -13.90 20.39
N GLY A 43 5.56 -14.11 20.84
CA GLY A 43 6.27 -13.20 21.75
C GLY A 43 6.82 -12.00 20.98
N GLU A 44 7.50 -11.10 21.71
CA GLU A 44 8.08 -9.88 21.15
C GLU A 44 9.17 -10.19 20.10
N ASP A 45 9.83 -11.35 20.22
CA ASP A 45 10.86 -11.81 19.28
C ASP A 45 10.28 -12.35 17.96
N GLU A 46 8.96 -12.57 17.89
CA GLU A 46 8.22 -13.04 16.72
C GLU A 46 7.48 -11.90 15.98
N GLU A 47 7.64 -10.65 16.41
CA GLU A 47 7.08 -9.48 15.74
C GLU A 47 7.97 -9.03 14.55
N PHE A 48 7.44 -9.18 13.33
CA PHE A 48 8.12 -8.75 12.12
C PHE A 48 7.45 -7.52 11.52
N THR A 49 8.22 -6.46 11.33
CA THR A 49 7.77 -5.26 10.62
C THR A 49 8.01 -5.40 9.11
N LEU A 50 6.92 -5.51 8.34
CA LEU A 50 6.96 -5.50 6.88
C LEU A 50 7.02 -4.05 6.36
N LYS A 51 8.14 -3.69 5.75
CA LYS A 51 8.35 -2.39 5.08
C LYS A 51 8.48 -2.55 3.58
N LEU A 52 7.71 -1.78 2.81
CA LEU A 52 7.97 -1.61 1.37
C LEU A 52 9.23 -0.75 1.17
N ILE A 53 10.38 -1.41 1.06
CA ILE A 53 11.70 -0.76 0.91
C ILE A 53 11.99 -0.27 -0.52
N ASN A 54 11.26 -0.73 -1.54
CA ASN A 54 11.49 -0.38 -2.95
C ASN A 54 10.31 0.35 -3.64
N ARG A 55 9.40 0.94 -2.86
CA ARG A 55 8.20 1.66 -3.33
C ARG A 55 7.94 2.90 -2.46
N PRO A 56 8.72 3.99 -2.59
CA PRO A 56 8.39 5.27 -1.94
C PRO A 56 7.11 5.92 -2.50
N ILE A 57 6.53 5.29 -3.53
CA ILE A 57 5.34 5.69 -4.25
C ILE A 57 4.31 4.56 -4.23
N LEU A 58 3.05 4.92 -4.03
CA LEU A 58 1.88 4.04 -3.98
C LEU A 58 0.91 4.42 -5.08
N VAL A 59 0.47 3.42 -5.84
CA VAL A 59 -0.64 3.51 -6.77
C VAL A 59 -1.65 2.47 -6.33
N LEU A 60 -2.93 2.85 -6.19
CA LEU A 60 -3.97 1.92 -5.75
C LEU A 60 -4.99 1.73 -6.86
N ARG A 61 -5.30 0.46 -7.16
CA ARG A 61 -6.39 0.08 -8.05
C ARG A 61 -7.38 -0.81 -7.31
N GLY A 62 -8.63 -0.36 -7.26
CA GLY A 62 -9.76 -1.11 -6.75
C GLY A 62 -10.55 -1.76 -7.89
N LEU A 63 -11.74 -2.26 -7.54
CA LEU A 63 -12.64 -2.93 -8.49
C LEU A 63 -13.07 -2.01 -9.66
N ASP A 64 -13.37 -0.74 -9.35
CA ASP A 64 -13.96 0.21 -10.29
C ASP A 64 -12.93 1.12 -10.97
N GLY A 65 -11.65 1.03 -10.60
CA GLY A 65 -10.59 1.86 -11.17
C GLY A 65 -9.50 2.24 -10.17
N PHE A 66 -8.74 3.27 -10.54
CA PHE A 66 -7.66 3.81 -9.72
C PHE A 66 -8.15 4.83 -8.70
N VAL A 67 -7.40 4.93 -7.60
CA VAL A 67 -7.58 5.97 -6.59
C VAL A 67 -6.89 7.26 -7.04
N CYS A 68 -7.60 8.39 -7.03
CA CYS A 68 -7.05 9.70 -7.39
C CYS A 68 -7.63 10.84 -6.57
N HIS A 69 -6.93 11.99 -6.59
CA HIS A 69 -7.50 13.23 -6.11
C HIS A 69 -8.70 13.65 -6.94
N ARG A 70 -9.80 13.96 -6.25
CA ARG A 70 -10.98 14.54 -6.88
C ARG A 70 -10.68 15.99 -7.26
N ARG A 71 -11.06 16.38 -8.48
CA ARG A 71 -10.86 17.78 -8.91
C ARG A 71 -11.78 18.72 -8.12
N GLY A 72 -11.20 19.79 -7.56
CA GLY A 72 -11.95 20.80 -6.80
C GLY A 72 -12.44 20.35 -5.42
N SER A 73 -11.91 19.24 -4.90
CA SER A 73 -12.22 18.72 -3.57
C SER A 73 -10.99 18.03 -2.99
N ASN A 74 -10.92 17.93 -1.67
CA ASN A 74 -9.85 17.21 -0.97
C ASN A 74 -10.16 15.72 -0.79
N GLN A 75 -11.30 15.25 -1.31
CA GLN A 75 -11.67 13.83 -1.30
C GLN A 75 -10.97 13.04 -2.41
N LEU A 76 -11.00 11.72 -2.28
CA LEU A 76 -10.37 10.81 -3.22
C LEU A 76 -11.44 10.01 -3.98
N ASP A 77 -11.33 9.99 -5.30
CA ASP A 77 -12.14 9.14 -6.18
C ASP A 77 -11.47 7.75 -6.30
N THR A 78 -12.24 6.70 -6.57
CA THR A 78 -11.82 5.28 -6.63
C THR A 78 -12.19 4.57 -7.94
N ASN A 79 -12.72 5.33 -8.90
CA ASN A 79 -13.29 4.85 -10.16
C ASN A 79 -12.66 5.54 -11.37
N ARG A 80 -11.40 5.93 -11.27
CA ARG A 80 -10.69 6.68 -12.32
C ARG A 80 -9.96 5.73 -13.27
N SER A 81 -9.93 6.08 -14.55
CA SER A 81 -9.21 5.30 -15.59
C SER A 81 -7.70 5.62 -15.66
N VAL A 82 -7.26 6.66 -14.96
CA VAL A 82 -5.86 7.10 -14.85
C VAL A 82 -5.45 6.98 -13.40
N TYR A 83 -4.19 6.67 -13.13
CA TYR A 83 -3.66 6.57 -11.78
C TYR A 83 -3.10 7.91 -11.28
N ASP A 84 -3.24 8.15 -9.98
CA ASP A 84 -2.44 9.12 -9.24
C ASP A 84 -1.37 8.39 -8.44
N VAL A 85 -0.30 9.12 -8.14
CA VAL A 85 0.81 8.63 -7.33
C VAL A 85 0.76 9.28 -5.95
N PHE A 86 0.80 8.46 -4.92
CA PHE A 86 0.86 8.87 -3.51
C PHE A 86 2.23 8.55 -2.93
N HIS A 87 2.71 9.35 -1.98
CA HIS A 87 3.97 9.09 -1.31
C HIS A 87 3.73 8.35 0.00
N LEU A 88 4.56 7.34 0.27
CA LEU A 88 4.52 6.59 1.52
C LEU A 88 5.69 6.95 2.42
N SER A 89 5.36 7.28 3.66
CA SER A 89 6.31 7.31 4.77
C SER A 89 5.97 6.17 5.72
N PHE A 90 6.98 5.45 6.19
CA PHE A 90 6.82 4.37 7.15
C PHE A 90 7.43 4.79 8.48
N SER A 91 6.65 4.71 9.55
CA SER A 91 7.06 5.04 10.91
C SER A 91 6.35 4.13 11.88
N ASP A 92 7.09 3.51 12.79
CA ASP A 92 6.56 2.75 13.95
C ASP A 92 5.46 1.73 13.59
N GLY A 93 5.74 0.82 12.65
CA GLY A 93 4.77 -0.21 12.25
C GLY A 93 3.67 0.26 11.29
N ALA A 94 3.53 1.58 11.07
CA ALA A 94 2.44 2.14 10.28
C ALA A 94 2.88 2.97 9.07
N TYR A 95 1.95 3.13 8.14
CA TYR A 95 2.12 3.85 6.90
C TYR A 95 1.37 5.17 6.93
N GLN A 96 2.06 6.22 6.51
CA GLN A 96 1.52 7.57 6.35
C GLN A 96 1.49 7.86 4.86
N ILE A 97 0.30 8.19 4.35
CA ILE A 97 0.07 8.39 2.91
C ILE A 97 -0.03 9.88 2.65
N ARG A 98 0.76 10.38 1.70
CA ARG A 98 0.77 11.80 1.31
C ARG A 98 0.30 11.95 -0.13
N GLY A 99 -0.68 12.83 -0.33
CA GLY A 99 -1.20 13.21 -1.63
C GLY A 99 -0.23 14.06 -2.44
N ARG A 100 -0.50 14.20 -3.74
CA ARG A 100 0.26 15.06 -4.67
C ARG A 100 0.29 16.53 -4.24
N GLY A 101 -0.76 17.00 -3.56
CA GLY A 101 -0.83 18.36 -3.00
C GLY A 101 0.01 18.56 -1.74
N GLY A 102 0.68 17.53 -1.24
CA GLY A 102 1.47 17.60 -0.02
C GLY A 102 0.66 17.46 1.27
N GLY A 103 -0.67 17.35 1.21
CA GLY A 103 -1.49 16.98 2.36
C GLY A 103 -1.42 15.48 2.66
N PHE A 104 -1.51 15.13 3.94
CA PHE A 104 -1.62 13.75 4.38
C PHE A 104 -3.04 13.24 4.22
N TRP A 105 -3.15 11.94 4.02
CA TRP A 105 -4.42 11.25 4.10
C TRP A 105 -4.91 11.23 5.55
N HIS A 106 -6.20 11.48 5.74
CA HIS A 106 -6.85 11.33 7.03
C HIS A 106 -8.31 10.88 6.87
N THR A 107 -8.85 10.31 7.93
CA THR A 107 -10.24 9.89 8.01
C THR A 107 -11.07 10.95 8.73
N GLY A 108 -12.07 11.47 8.02
CA GLY A 108 -13.06 12.39 8.55
C GLY A 108 -14.27 11.68 9.16
N SER A 109 -15.28 12.47 9.50
CA SER A 109 -16.54 11.94 10.03
C SER A 109 -17.22 10.99 9.04
N HIS A 110 -17.93 10.01 9.59
CA HIS A 110 -18.66 8.99 8.84
C HIS A 110 -17.80 8.17 7.86
N GLY A 111 -16.48 8.08 8.10
CA GLY A 111 -15.57 7.32 7.26
C GLY A 111 -15.28 7.96 5.90
N SER A 112 -15.43 9.28 5.77
CA SER A 112 -14.92 9.99 4.59
C SER A 112 -13.38 10.05 4.62
N VAL A 113 -12.71 9.98 3.48
CA VAL A 113 -11.24 10.07 3.40
C VAL A 113 -10.84 11.30 2.59
N TYR A 114 -9.91 12.07 3.14
CA TYR A 114 -9.38 13.30 2.54
C TYR A 114 -7.86 13.27 2.45
N SER A 115 -7.28 14.15 1.65
CA SER A 115 -5.84 14.23 1.38
C SER A 115 -5.25 15.63 1.64
N ASP A 116 -5.86 16.40 2.54
CA ASP A 116 -5.49 17.77 2.93
C ASP A 116 -5.00 17.87 4.38
N GLY A 117 -4.66 16.74 4.99
CA GLY A 117 -4.23 16.71 6.39
C GLY A 117 -2.89 17.41 6.58
N GLU A 118 -2.83 18.33 7.54
CA GLU A 118 -1.56 18.92 8.01
C GLU A 118 -0.75 17.92 8.84
N ARG A 119 -1.41 16.95 9.46
CA ARG A 119 -0.80 15.89 10.26
C ARG A 119 -1.02 14.54 9.61
N ALA A 120 0.01 13.70 9.69
CA ALA A 120 -0.07 12.33 9.21
C ALA A 120 -1.01 11.49 10.10
N GLU A 121 -1.93 10.77 9.47
CA GLU A 121 -2.64 9.66 10.08
C GLU A 121 -1.93 8.34 9.74
N ASP A 122 -1.93 7.44 10.71
CA ASP A 122 -1.31 6.13 10.59
C ASP A 122 -2.31 5.11 10.04
N PHE A 123 -1.90 4.43 8.97
CA PHE A 123 -2.64 3.34 8.34
C PHE A 123 -1.84 2.04 8.44
N LEU A 124 -2.54 0.94 8.67
CA LEU A 124 -1.95 -0.39 8.69
C LEU A 124 -2.21 -1.08 7.34
N PHE A 125 -1.15 -1.65 6.78
CA PHE A 125 -1.22 -2.37 5.51
C PHE A 125 -1.24 -3.87 5.78
N GLU A 126 -2.33 -4.52 5.39
CA GLU A 126 -2.48 -5.96 5.48
C GLU A 126 -2.30 -6.57 4.10
N PHE A 127 -1.16 -7.21 3.86
CA PHE A 127 -0.89 -7.89 2.59
C PHE A 127 -1.74 -9.15 2.47
N ARG A 128 -2.38 -9.30 1.32
CA ARG A 128 -3.28 -10.40 0.99
C ARG A 128 -2.78 -11.12 -0.26
N GLU A 129 -3.46 -12.21 -0.59
CA GLU A 129 -3.14 -13.01 -1.77
C GLU A 129 -3.20 -12.22 -3.09
N ARG A 130 -2.29 -12.57 -4.00
CA ARG A 130 -2.20 -12.07 -5.40
C ARG A 130 -1.82 -10.59 -5.54
N GLY A 131 -0.93 -10.07 -4.69
CA GLY A 131 -0.44 -8.68 -4.81
C GLY A 131 -1.50 -7.64 -4.49
N ARG A 132 -2.45 -8.00 -3.61
CA ARG A 132 -3.48 -7.09 -3.11
C ARG A 132 -3.21 -6.80 -1.65
N LEU A 133 -3.62 -5.63 -1.19
CA LEU A 133 -3.58 -5.25 0.22
C LEU A 133 -4.94 -4.72 0.68
N ALA A 134 -5.18 -4.79 1.98
CA ALA A 134 -6.21 -4.02 2.64
C ALA A 134 -5.53 -2.91 3.46
N ILE A 135 -6.14 -1.73 3.49
CA ILE A 135 -5.65 -0.61 4.29
C ILE A 135 -6.62 -0.40 5.44
N ARG A 136 -6.13 -0.52 6.68
CA ARG A 136 -6.91 -0.34 7.90
C ARG A 136 -6.59 1.02 8.50
N ALA A 137 -7.63 1.83 8.71
CA ALA A 137 -7.51 3.12 9.39
C ALA A 137 -7.39 2.93 10.91
N ARG A 138 -7.02 4.01 11.63
CA ARG A 138 -6.94 4.01 13.09
C ARG A 138 -8.26 3.66 13.78
N SER A 139 -9.40 3.92 13.12
CA SER A 139 -10.73 3.53 13.58
C SER A 139 -10.95 2.00 13.61
N GLY A 140 -10.04 1.23 13.02
CA GLY A 140 -10.16 -0.21 12.84
C GLY A 140 -11.01 -0.62 11.64
N LYS A 141 -11.56 0.34 10.89
CA LYS A 141 -12.28 0.10 9.63
C LYS A 141 -11.32 0.07 8.44
N TYR A 142 -11.69 -0.66 7.41
CA TYR A 142 -10.91 -0.76 6.18
C TYR A 142 -11.35 0.28 5.14
N LEU A 143 -10.37 0.75 4.37
CA LEU A 143 -10.58 1.62 3.23
C LEU A 143 -11.18 0.83 2.07
N ARG A 144 -12.26 1.34 1.49
CA ARG A 144 -12.98 0.75 0.36
C ARG A 144 -13.47 1.78 -0.64
N GLY A 145 -13.78 1.32 -1.83
CA GLY A 145 -14.62 2.07 -2.78
C GLY A 145 -16.04 2.25 -2.26
N GLY A 146 -16.50 3.50 -2.20
CA GLY A 146 -17.89 3.86 -1.93
C GLY A 146 -18.76 3.77 -3.19
N ALA A 147 -20.07 3.56 -3.02
CA ALA A 147 -21.01 3.49 -4.15
C ALA A 147 -21.05 4.80 -4.98
N SER A 148 -20.68 5.93 -4.38
CA SER A 148 -20.53 7.22 -5.06
C SER A 148 -19.21 7.38 -5.83
N GLY A 149 -18.35 6.35 -5.83
CA GLY A 149 -16.99 6.40 -6.37
C GLY A 149 -15.99 7.05 -5.43
N LEU A 150 -16.37 7.46 -4.21
CA LEU A 150 -15.47 8.07 -3.23
C LEU A 150 -14.78 7.03 -2.35
N LEU A 151 -13.55 7.29 -1.94
CA LEU A 151 -12.83 6.48 -0.96
C LEU A 151 -13.45 6.65 0.43
N ARG A 152 -13.70 5.53 1.11
CA ARG A 152 -14.31 5.51 2.46
C ARG A 152 -13.57 4.56 3.40
N ALA A 153 -13.47 4.92 4.67
CA ALA A 153 -12.91 4.10 5.75
C ALA A 153 -14.02 3.60 6.69
N ASP A 154 -14.92 2.78 6.17
CA ASP A 154 -16.11 2.29 6.88
C ASP A 154 -16.40 0.80 6.65
N ALA A 155 -15.48 0.04 6.03
CA ALA A 155 -15.67 -1.40 5.85
C ALA A 155 -15.26 -2.19 7.10
N ASP A 156 -16.01 -3.25 7.42
CA ASP A 156 -15.75 -4.11 8.59
C ASP A 156 -14.72 -5.21 8.33
N ALA A 157 -14.53 -5.59 7.06
CA ALA A 157 -13.68 -6.71 6.68
C ALA A 157 -12.73 -6.36 5.52
N PRO A 158 -11.50 -6.94 5.50
CA PRO A 158 -10.53 -6.75 4.43
C PRO A 158 -10.87 -7.64 3.22
N ALA A 159 -12.01 -7.39 2.58
CA ALA A 159 -12.52 -8.21 1.48
C ALA A 159 -13.24 -7.38 0.40
N GLY A 160 -13.34 -7.96 -0.81
CA GLY A 160 -14.09 -7.36 -1.92
C GLY A 160 -13.61 -5.95 -2.26
N VAL A 161 -14.50 -4.97 -2.11
CA VAL A 161 -14.26 -3.55 -2.42
C VAL A 161 -13.25 -2.86 -1.48
N ALA A 162 -12.81 -3.54 -0.41
CA ALA A 162 -11.77 -3.08 0.51
C ALA A 162 -10.36 -3.62 0.18
N LEU A 163 -10.20 -4.28 -0.98
CA LEU A 163 -8.92 -4.77 -1.47
C LEU A 163 -8.40 -3.89 -2.60
N TRP A 164 -7.09 -3.63 -2.58
CA TRP A 164 -6.42 -2.75 -3.52
C TRP A 164 -5.19 -3.45 -4.12
N GLU A 165 -5.04 -3.40 -5.43
CA GLU A 165 -3.78 -3.72 -6.12
C GLU A 165 -2.79 -2.55 -5.94
N TYR A 166 -1.50 -2.85 -5.72
CA TYR A 166 -0.46 -1.86 -5.35
C TYR A 166 0.88 -2.02 -6.10
#